data_AF-A0A349B5W9-F1
#
_entry.id   AF-A0A349B5W9-F1
#
_cell.length_a   1.000
_cell.length_b   1.000
_cell.length_c   1.000
_cell.angle_alpha   90.00
_cell.angle_beta   90.00
_cell.angle_gamma   90.00
#
_symmetry.space_group_name_H-M   'P 1'
#
loop_
_entity.id
_entity.type
_entity.pdbx_description
1 polymer ?
#
loop_
_entity_poly.entity_id
_entity_poly.type
_entity_poly.pdbx_seq_one_letter_code
_entity_poly.pdbx_strand_id
1 'polypeptide(L)'
;MATHDLVIRGGTVVDGTGSAPRPADVAIDGDRIAAVGRVEAAGAREIDADGALVTPGFVDIHAHYDGQATWDHQLAPSSWQGVTTVVMGNCG
;
A
#
# COMPACT_ATOMS: atom_id res chain seq x y z
N MET A 1 10.52 -5.51 23.82
CA MET A 1 9.34 -5.73 22.96
C MET A 1 9.86 -5.72 21.53
N ALA A 2 9.45 -6.67 20.69
CA ALA A 2 9.86 -6.66 19.28
C ALA A 2 9.23 -5.43 18.60
N THR A 3 10.03 -4.71 17.82
CA THR A 3 9.64 -3.50 17.10
C THR A 3 9.35 -3.89 15.65
N HIS A 4 8.25 -3.41 15.09
CA HIS A 4 7.93 -3.60 13.67
C HIS A 4 8.74 -2.63 12.80
N ASP A 5 8.95 -2.91 11.51
CA ASP A 5 9.70 -1.99 10.65
C ASP A 5 8.90 -0.70 10.37
N LEU A 6 7.61 -0.84 10.08
CA LEU A 6 6.69 0.27 9.86
C LEU A 6 5.33 -0.03 10.50
N VAL A 7 4.73 0.96 11.14
CA VAL A 7 3.32 0.92 11.54
C VAL A 7 2.57 2.12 10.99
N ILE A 8 1.48 1.87 10.27
CA ILE A 8 0.49 2.87 9.88
C ILE A 8 -0.57 2.91 10.96
N ARG A 9 -0.76 4.06 11.61
CA ARG A 9 -1.54 4.25 12.85
C ARG A 9 -2.90 4.88 12.57
N GLY A 10 -3.93 4.40 13.25
CA GLY A 10 -5.22 5.11 13.39
C GLY A 10 -6.06 5.22 12.12
N GLY A 11 -5.68 4.54 11.03
CA GLY A 11 -6.39 4.63 9.76
C GLY A 11 -7.71 3.86 9.72
N THR A 12 -8.52 4.14 8.70
CA THR A 12 -9.66 3.29 8.33
C THR A 12 -9.24 2.32 7.24
N VAL A 13 -9.13 1.04 7.58
CA VAL A 13 -8.69 -0.01 6.66
C VAL A 13 -9.86 -0.45 5.76
N VAL A 14 -9.61 -0.43 4.46
CA VAL A 14 -10.44 -1.05 3.41
C VAL A 14 -9.59 -2.14 2.76
N ASP A 15 -9.86 -3.40 3.10
CA ASP A 15 -8.94 -4.52 2.81
C ASP A 15 -9.06 -5.11 1.39
N GLY A 16 -9.96 -4.59 0.56
CA GLY A 16 -10.20 -5.06 -0.80
C GLY A 16 -11.08 -6.31 -0.92
N THR A 17 -11.55 -6.89 0.20
CA THR A 17 -12.43 -8.08 0.18
C THR A 17 -13.90 -7.74 -0.13
N GLY A 18 -14.25 -6.45 -0.12
CA GLY A 18 -15.63 -5.97 -0.19
C GLY A 18 -16.31 -5.87 1.18
N SER A 19 -15.62 -6.23 2.26
CA SER A 19 -16.08 -6.02 3.64
C SER A 19 -16.20 -4.53 3.98
N ALA A 20 -17.01 -4.21 5.00
CA ALA A 20 -17.16 -2.84 5.48
C ALA A 20 -15.82 -2.28 6.00
N PRO A 21 -15.51 -0.99 5.74
CA PRO A 21 -14.33 -0.33 6.29
C PRO A 21 -14.31 -0.36 7.82
N ARG A 22 -13.13 -0.48 8.43
CA ARG A 22 -12.99 -0.50 9.89
C ARG A 22 -11.73 0.23 10.40
N PRO A 23 -11.76 0.85 11.58
CA PRO A 23 -10.57 1.41 12.20
C PRO A 23 -9.53 0.32 12.50
N ALA A 24 -8.27 0.57 12.14
CA ALA A 24 -7.14 -0.29 12.50
C ALA A 24 -5.78 0.33 12.16
N ASP A 25 -4.77 -0.16 12.87
CA ASP A 25 -3.38 -0.03 12.50
C ASP A 25 -2.98 -1.14 11.51
N VAL A 26 -1.93 -0.89 10.73
CA VAL A 26 -1.27 -1.88 9.86
C VAL A 26 0.22 -1.91 10.17
N ALA A 27 0.71 -3.05 10.64
CA ALA A 27 2.13 -3.29 10.88
C ALA A 27 2.77 -4.03 9.70
N ILE A 28 3.98 -3.63 9.35
CA ILE A 28 4.76 -4.15 8.22
C ILE A 28 6.16 -4.51 8.71
N ASP A 29 6.59 -5.71 8.36
CA ASP A 29 7.95 -6.22 8.60
C ASP A 29 8.53 -6.69 7.26
N GLY A 30 9.63 -6.08 6.83
CA GLY A 30 10.22 -6.29 5.50
C GLY A 30 9.24 -6.02 4.36
N ASP A 31 8.94 -7.05 3.59
CA ASP A 31 8.06 -7.02 2.41
C ASP A 31 6.62 -7.48 2.69
N ARG A 32 6.26 -7.72 3.96
CA ARG A 32 4.97 -8.32 4.34
C ARG A 32 4.23 -7.49 5.39
N ILE A 33 2.91 -7.53 5.28
CA ILE A 33 2.01 -7.09 6.34
C ILE A 33 2.10 -8.12 7.49
N ALA A 34 2.58 -7.67 8.65
CA ALA A 34 2.76 -8.49 9.84
C ALA A 34 1.47 -8.59 10.67
N ALA A 35 0.70 -7.51 10.74
CA ALA A 35 -0.58 -7.47 11.47
C ALA A 35 -1.52 -6.38 10.94
N VAL A 36 -2.82 -6.60 11.09
CA VAL A 36 -3.87 -5.60 10.82
C VAL A 36 -4.87 -5.62 11.98
N GLY A 37 -5.07 -4.49 12.65
CA GLY A 37 -5.91 -4.40 13.83
C GLY A 37 -5.33 -3.47 14.87
N ARG A 38 -5.42 -3.83 16.15
CA ARG A 38 -4.77 -3.08 17.22
C ARG A 38 -3.32 -3.55 17.38
N VAL A 39 -2.36 -2.66 17.16
CA VAL A 39 -0.92 -2.98 17.21
C VAL A 39 -0.29 -2.31 18.43
N GLU A 40 -0.01 -3.08 19.49
CA GLU A 40 0.60 -2.53 20.72
C GLU A 40 2.09 -2.23 20.56
N ALA A 41 2.80 -2.98 19.71
CA ALA A 41 4.22 -2.79 19.48
C ALA A 41 4.48 -1.50 18.69
N ALA A 42 5.57 -0.81 19.03
CA ALA A 42 6.02 0.34 18.25
C ALA A 42 6.60 -0.08 16.89
N GLY A 43 6.50 0.81 15.91
CA GLY A 43 7.26 0.73 14.67
C GLY A 43 8.59 1.46 14.77
N ALA A 44 9.62 1.00 14.04
CA ALA A 44 10.85 1.74 13.82
C ALA A 44 10.57 3.04 13.05
N ARG A 45 9.55 3.00 12.19
CA ARG A 45 8.88 4.16 11.60
C ARG A 45 7.39 4.07 11.85
N GLU A 46 6.75 5.21 12.12
CA GLU A 46 5.29 5.30 12.22
C GLU A 46 4.73 6.37 11.28
N ILE A 47 3.57 6.10 10.71
CA ILE A 47 2.81 7.02 9.86
C ILE A 47 1.45 7.23 10.51
N ASP A 48 1.09 8.47 10.82
CA ASP A 48 -0.25 8.83 11.28
C ASP A 48 -1.21 8.89 10.07
N ALA A 49 -2.25 8.08 10.11
CA ALA A 49 -3.28 7.97 9.08
C ALA A 49 -4.68 8.31 9.62
N ASP A 50 -4.77 9.05 10.73
CA ASP A 50 -6.07 9.52 11.23
C ASP A 50 -6.83 10.31 10.15
N GLY A 51 -8.12 10.00 10.02
CA GLY A 51 -8.97 10.55 8.96
C GLY A 51 -8.67 10.07 7.53
N ALA A 52 -7.67 9.20 7.33
CA ALA A 52 -7.32 8.64 6.03
C ALA A 52 -7.78 7.18 5.86
N LEU A 53 -7.88 6.75 4.59
CA LEU A 53 -8.07 5.35 4.24
C LEU A 53 -6.72 4.66 4.09
N VAL A 54 -6.65 3.42 4.56
CA VAL A 54 -5.53 2.51 4.31
C VAL A 54 -6.04 1.36 3.45
N THR A 55 -5.54 1.28 2.22
CA THR A 55 -6.01 0.33 1.20
C THR A 55 -4.84 -0.51 0.69
N PRO A 56 -5.10 -1.68 0.08
CA PRO A 56 -4.13 -2.28 -0.83
C PRO A 56 -3.72 -1.26 -1.89
N GLY A 57 -2.48 -1.36 -2.35
CA GLY A 57 -2.05 -0.61 -3.53
C GLY A 57 -2.85 -1.03 -4.76
N PHE A 58 -3.15 -0.09 -5.65
CA PHE A 58 -3.99 -0.37 -6.79
C PHE A 58 -3.24 -1.19 -7.85
N VAL A 59 -3.99 -2.05 -8.55
CA VAL A 59 -3.50 -2.86 -9.66
C VAL A 59 -4.09 -2.29 -10.95
N ASP A 60 -3.24 -1.68 -11.77
CA ASP A 60 -3.63 -1.19 -13.09
C ASP A 60 -3.48 -2.32 -14.11
N ILE A 61 -4.61 -2.83 -14.58
CA ILE A 61 -4.65 -3.98 -15.48
C ILE A 61 -4.44 -3.61 -16.95
N HIS A 62 -4.29 -2.32 -17.28
CA HIS A 62 -4.21 -1.88 -18.66
C HIS A 62 -3.35 -0.62 -18.82
N ALA A 63 -2.04 -0.83 -18.90
CA ALA A 63 -1.07 0.23 -19.12
C ALA A 63 -0.17 -0.05 -20.34
N HIS A 64 0.50 1.02 -20.81
CA HIS A 64 1.46 1.00 -21.91
C HIS A 64 2.83 1.55 -21.46
N TYR A 65 3.28 1.14 -20.27
CA TYR A 65 4.58 1.55 -19.73
C TYR A 65 5.75 0.70 -20.23
N ASP A 66 5.55 -0.19 -21.19
CA ASP A 66 6.56 -1.12 -21.72
C ASP A 66 7.89 -0.44 -22.07
N GLY A 67 7.80 0.72 -22.76
CA GLY A 67 8.96 1.57 -23.01
C GLY A 67 9.39 2.32 -21.75
N GLN A 68 8.46 3.04 -21.12
CA GLN A 68 8.76 3.95 -20.01
C GLN A 68 9.46 3.26 -18.83
N ALA A 69 9.12 2.01 -18.54
CA ALA A 69 9.75 1.21 -17.49
C ALA A 69 11.27 1.02 -17.68
N THR A 70 11.80 1.26 -18.88
CA THR A 70 13.23 1.16 -19.16
C THR A 70 14.03 2.41 -18.78
N TRP A 71 13.37 3.57 -18.58
CA TRP A 71 14.05 4.83 -18.25
C TRP A 71 13.45 5.62 -17.08
N ASP A 72 12.22 5.33 -16.65
CA ASP A 72 11.57 5.98 -15.52
C ASP A 72 11.46 5.01 -14.32
N HIS A 73 12.23 5.30 -13.27
CA HIS A 73 12.24 4.52 -12.03
C HIS A 73 11.00 4.73 -11.15
N GLN A 74 10.21 5.77 -11.42
CA GLN A 74 9.04 6.10 -10.60
C GLN A 74 7.72 5.69 -11.26
N LEU A 75 7.74 5.39 -12.56
CA LEU A 75 6.53 5.10 -13.36
C LEU A 75 5.42 6.13 -13.10
N ALA A 76 5.79 7.41 -13.13
CA ALA A 76 4.82 8.49 -12.96
C ALA A 76 3.96 8.62 -14.25
N PRO A 77 2.64 8.89 -14.12
CA PRO A 77 1.93 9.31 -12.90
C PRO A 77 1.33 8.17 -12.06
N SER A 78 1.39 6.90 -12.48
CA SER A 78 0.66 5.82 -11.82
C SER A 78 1.02 5.66 -10.34
N SER A 79 2.31 5.75 -9.99
CA SER A 79 2.73 5.69 -8.58
C SER A 79 2.19 6.85 -7.74
N TRP A 80 1.95 8.02 -8.33
CA TRP A 80 1.33 9.16 -7.64
C TRP A 80 -0.18 8.98 -7.43
N GLN A 81 -0.80 8.09 -8.19
CA GLN A 81 -2.23 7.77 -8.10
C GLN A 81 -2.51 6.51 -7.27
N GLY A 82 -1.53 6.02 -6.51
CA GLY A 82 -1.67 4.86 -5.62
C GLY A 82 -1.54 3.51 -6.31
N VAL A 83 -1.14 3.47 -7.59
CA VAL A 83 -0.85 2.21 -8.30
C VAL A 83 0.47 1.64 -7.82
N THR A 84 0.47 0.35 -7.50
CA THR A 84 1.66 -0.39 -7.05
C THR A 84 2.01 -1.56 -7.95
N THR A 85 1.11 -1.96 -8.85
CA THR A 85 1.32 -3.04 -9.82
C THR A 85 0.66 -2.67 -11.13
N VAL A 86 1.33 -2.99 -12.25
CA VAL A 86 0.84 -2.72 -13.61
C VAL A 86 0.89 -3.99 -14.46
N VAL A 87 -0.09 -4.15 -15.35
CA VAL A 87 -0.06 -5.12 -16.46
C VAL A 87 0.16 -4.36 -17.76
N MET A 88 1.27 -4.67 -18.44
CA MET A 88 1.75 -4.02 -19.66
C MET A 88 1.63 -4.95 -20.89
N GLY A 89 2.01 -4.48 -22.08
CA GLY A 89 1.95 -5.27 -23.31
C GLY A 89 0.54 -5.39 -23.91
N ASN A 90 -0.27 -4.34 -23.71
CA ASN A 90 -1.65 -4.29 -24.17
C ASN A 90 -1.75 -3.84 -25.65
N CYS A 91 -2.90 -4.13 -26.27
CA CYS A 91 -3.31 -3.63 -27.61
C CYS A 91 -2.53 -4.13 -28.85
N GLY A 92 -1.59 -5.06 -28.68
CA GLY A 92 -0.87 -5.72 -29.78
C GLY A 92 0.23 -4.88 -30.41
#